data_AF-A0A9X2HG63-F1
#
_entry.id   AF-A0A9X2HG63-F1
#
_cell.length_a   1.000
_cell.length_b   1.000
_cell.length_c   1.000
_cell.angle_alpha   90.00
_cell.angle_beta   90.00
_cell.angle_gamma   90.00
#
_symmetry.space_group_name_H-M   'P 1'
#
loop_
_entity.id
_entity.type
_entity.pdbx_description
1 polymer ?
#
loop_
_entity_poly.entity_id
_entity_poly.type
_entity_poly.pdbx_seq_one_letter_code
_entity_poly.pdbx_strand_id
1 'polypeptide(L)'
;MTSAALSKSGLARATGADRSTVSLILSSDDGRLPNAQFAAECASALGVSCDWLLGLTDRRERSADVLQVAMRIEEAARAPSDKSIYRWHEEARGYKIRHVPATLPDMLKSEAVLHFEYGDFLGRTSDQAIADMRDRLAYLRAPDTDYEIAMPIDALESFAAGEGYWRGLTPEERRAQLERLARLTEELYPSLRLYLFDRKKVFSAPVTIFGPLQAAVYVGRFYLAFRERRQVMELTRHFDGLVREADFEARHTPRFIEDLVVSG
;
A
#
# COMPACT_ATOMS: atom_id res chain seq x y z
N MET A 1 20.06 23.65 -15.02
CA MET A 1 19.64 25.07 -14.99
C MET A 1 18.27 25.27 -15.64
N THR A 2 18.06 24.79 -16.88
CA THR A 2 16.77 24.90 -17.60
C THR A 2 15.61 24.24 -16.86
N SER A 3 15.84 23.06 -16.30
CA SER A 3 14.84 22.31 -15.51
C SER A 3 14.57 22.88 -14.11
N ALA A 4 15.40 23.80 -13.62
CA ALA A 4 15.21 24.49 -12.34
C ALA A 4 14.79 25.95 -12.53
N ALA A 5 14.48 26.37 -13.76
CA ALA A 5 14.13 27.75 -14.15
C ALA A 5 15.11 28.84 -13.65
N LEU A 6 16.38 28.48 -13.43
CA LEU A 6 17.40 29.39 -12.90
C LEU A 6 18.26 29.97 -14.03
N SER A 7 18.37 31.30 -14.05
CA SER A 7 19.32 32.02 -14.92
C SER A 7 20.74 31.98 -14.35
N LYS A 8 21.76 32.28 -15.18
CA LYS A 8 23.17 32.37 -14.71
C LYS A 8 23.34 33.36 -13.55
N SER A 9 22.63 34.49 -13.61
CA SER A 9 22.59 35.48 -12.54
C SER A 9 21.79 35.02 -11.32
N GLY A 10 20.78 34.16 -11.51
CA GLY A 10 20.05 33.52 -10.41
C GLY A 10 20.94 32.53 -9.65
N LEU A 11 21.68 31.70 -10.38
CA LEU A 11 22.59 30.72 -9.79
C LEU A 11 23.75 31.41 -9.05
N ALA A 12 24.36 32.44 -9.64
CA ALA A 12 25.40 33.24 -9.01
C ALA A 12 24.98 33.81 -7.65
N ARG A 13 23.75 34.35 -7.55
CA ARG A 13 23.19 34.83 -6.29
C ARG A 13 22.92 33.71 -5.28
N ALA A 14 22.43 32.56 -5.75
CA ALA A 14 22.12 31.42 -4.89
C ALA A 14 23.37 30.74 -4.31
N THR A 15 24.51 30.82 -5.01
CA THR A 15 25.79 30.24 -4.58
C THR A 15 26.76 31.27 -4.00
N GLY A 16 26.40 32.55 -3.96
CA GLY A 16 27.27 33.62 -3.46
C GLY A 16 28.51 33.87 -4.34
N ALA A 17 28.49 33.42 -5.60
CA ALA A 17 29.60 33.54 -6.53
C ALA A 17 29.38 34.65 -7.57
N ASP A 18 30.46 35.09 -8.21
CA ASP A 18 30.38 36.05 -9.31
C ASP A 18 29.76 35.44 -10.57
N ARG A 19 29.00 36.26 -11.31
CA ARG A 19 28.39 35.86 -12.59
C ARG A 19 29.44 35.42 -13.62
N SER A 20 30.64 36.02 -13.58
CA SER A 20 31.78 35.65 -14.42
C SER A 20 32.26 34.23 -14.12
N THR A 21 32.36 33.86 -12.83
CA THR A 21 32.71 32.51 -12.37
C THR A 21 31.71 31.47 -12.85
N VAL A 22 30.40 31.72 -12.70
CA VAL A 22 29.35 30.85 -13.23
C VAL A 22 29.42 30.75 -14.76
N SER A 23 29.74 31.84 -15.46
CA SER A 23 29.80 31.84 -16.93
C SER A 23 31.01 31.07 -17.46
N LEU A 24 32.15 31.16 -16.78
CA LEU A 24 33.38 30.45 -17.13
C LEU A 24 33.27 28.94 -16.89
N ILE A 25 32.61 28.52 -15.82
CA ILE A 25 32.41 27.08 -15.54
C ILE A 25 31.41 26.45 -16.52
N LEU A 26 30.46 27.24 -17.03
CA LEU A 26 29.47 26.78 -18.01
C LEU A 26 29.95 26.92 -19.48
N SER A 27 31.13 27.50 -19.72
CA SER A 27 31.67 27.62 -21.08
C SER A 27 32.39 26.33 -21.49
N SER A 28 32.11 25.86 -22.70
CA SER A 28 32.60 24.60 -23.26
C SER A 28 34.10 24.61 -23.60
N ASP A 29 34.65 25.78 -23.92
CA ASP A 29 35.99 25.90 -24.52
C ASP A 29 37.11 26.23 -23.50
N ASP A 30 36.77 26.85 -22.36
CA ASP A 30 37.73 27.33 -21.33
C ASP A 30 37.31 26.94 -19.90
N GLY A 31 36.50 25.90 -19.77
CA GLY A 31 35.89 25.45 -18.52
C GLY A 31 36.92 25.06 -17.47
N ARG A 32 37.11 25.89 -16.43
CA ARG A 32 37.81 25.48 -15.22
C ARG A 32 36.95 24.51 -14.42
N LEU A 33 37.57 23.44 -13.90
CA LEU A 33 36.90 22.56 -12.95
C LEU A 33 36.50 23.36 -11.70
N PRO A 34 35.23 23.30 -11.28
CA PRO A 34 34.81 23.95 -10.05
C PRO A 34 35.50 23.30 -8.85
N ASN A 35 35.80 24.10 -7.83
CA ASN A 35 36.20 23.52 -6.55
C ASN A 35 35.02 22.76 -5.92
N ALA A 36 35.31 21.85 -4.98
CA ALA A 36 34.30 21.01 -4.35
C ALA A 36 33.20 21.82 -3.64
N GLN A 37 33.56 22.94 -3.02
CA GLN A 37 32.61 23.83 -2.34
C GLN A 37 31.58 24.40 -3.31
N PHE A 38 32.04 24.96 -4.43
CA PHE A 38 31.18 25.56 -5.44
C PHE A 38 30.30 24.52 -6.16
N ALA A 39 30.83 23.31 -6.40
CA ALA A 39 30.04 22.20 -6.91
C ALA A 39 28.91 21.80 -5.94
N ALA A 40 29.19 21.72 -4.65
CA ALA A 40 28.20 21.43 -3.61
C ALA A 40 27.13 22.54 -3.48
N GLU A 41 27.54 23.82 -3.55
CA GLU A 41 26.62 24.96 -3.54
C GLU A 41 25.73 24.98 -4.79
N CYS A 42 26.28 24.66 -5.97
CA CYS A 42 25.49 24.49 -7.19
C CYS A 42 24.49 23.33 -7.05
N ALA A 43 24.90 22.20 -6.48
CA ALA A 43 24.01 21.07 -6.20
C ALA A 43 22.86 21.49 -5.26
N SER A 44 23.21 22.28 -4.23
CA SER A 44 22.28 22.86 -3.26
C SER A 44 21.28 23.84 -3.90
N ALA A 45 21.74 24.72 -4.78
CA ALA A 45 20.88 25.67 -5.48
C ALA A 45 19.99 25.00 -6.54
N LEU A 46 20.45 23.91 -7.16
CA LEU A 46 19.77 23.24 -8.26
C LEU A 46 18.84 22.09 -7.84
N GLY A 47 18.77 21.76 -6.56
CA GLY A 47 17.93 20.66 -6.07
C GLY A 47 18.43 19.27 -6.45
N VAL A 48 19.75 19.09 -6.65
CA VAL A 48 20.35 17.84 -7.14
C VAL A 48 21.47 17.34 -6.23
N SER A 49 21.93 16.10 -6.44
CA SER A 49 23.13 15.57 -5.78
C SER A 49 24.42 16.12 -6.41
N CYS A 50 25.47 16.26 -5.61
CA CYS A 50 26.79 16.67 -6.10
C CYS A 50 27.38 15.60 -7.02
N ASP A 51 27.22 14.32 -6.67
CA ASP A 51 27.68 13.19 -7.47
C ASP A 51 27.06 13.19 -8.87
N TRP A 52 25.78 13.58 -9.02
CA TRP A 52 25.13 13.70 -10.32
C TRP A 52 25.66 14.88 -11.13
N LEU A 53 25.87 16.04 -10.48
CA LEU A 53 26.49 17.19 -11.17
C LEU A 53 27.88 16.87 -11.71
N LEU A 54 28.62 16.00 -11.02
CA LEU A 54 29.95 15.55 -11.42
C LEU A 54 29.93 14.32 -12.35
N GLY A 55 28.76 13.80 -12.71
CA GLY A 55 28.62 12.64 -13.59
C GLY A 55 29.06 11.31 -12.96
N LEU A 56 29.14 11.25 -11.62
CA LEU A 56 29.51 10.06 -10.86
C LEU A 56 28.31 9.13 -10.59
N THR A 57 27.08 9.61 -10.82
CA THR A 57 25.85 8.83 -10.71
C THR A 57 24.79 9.31 -11.69
N ASP A 58 23.90 8.41 -12.13
CA ASP A 58 22.74 8.75 -12.95
C ASP A 58 21.56 9.31 -12.14
N ARG A 59 21.64 9.33 -10.79
CA ARG A 59 20.55 9.75 -9.90
C ARG A 59 20.61 11.24 -9.56
N ARG A 60 19.62 11.98 -10.07
CA ARG A 60 19.58 13.45 -9.98
C ARG A 60 19.27 13.97 -8.58
N GLU A 61 18.49 13.28 -7.77
CA GLU A 61 18.00 13.78 -6.47
C GLU A 61 19.03 13.67 -5.33
N ARG A 62 18.91 14.53 -4.30
CA ARG A 62 19.70 14.39 -3.06
C ARG A 62 19.21 13.20 -2.25
N SER A 63 20.12 12.44 -1.66
CA SER A 63 19.81 11.25 -0.84
C SER A 63 18.81 11.51 0.29
N ALA A 64 18.80 12.71 0.89
CA ALA A 64 17.83 13.09 1.92
C ALA A 64 16.42 13.41 1.36
N ASP A 65 16.32 13.96 0.15
CA ASP A 65 15.05 14.26 -0.53
C ASP A 65 14.41 12.99 -1.13
N VAL A 66 15.23 12.02 -1.54
CA VAL A 66 14.77 10.70 -2.05
C VAL A 66 13.94 9.94 -1.01
N LEU A 67 14.27 10.07 0.28
CA LEU A 67 13.55 9.40 1.37
C LEU A 67 12.25 10.12 1.77
N GLN A 68 12.20 11.46 1.73
CA GLN A 68 10.98 12.22 2.05
C GLN A 68 9.99 12.30 0.87
N VAL A 69 10.44 12.19 -0.37
CA VAL A 69 9.57 12.26 -1.56
C VAL A 69 8.90 10.91 -1.88
N ALA A 70 9.50 9.78 -1.50
CA ALA A 70 9.03 8.46 -1.94
C ALA A 70 8.05 7.77 -0.97
N MET A 71 8.18 8.01 0.35
CA MET A 71 7.47 7.24 1.37
C MET A 71 6.96 8.14 2.50
N ARG A 72 5.67 8.03 2.85
CA ARG A 72 5.05 8.72 3.98
C ARG A 72 4.70 7.72 5.07
N ILE A 73 4.86 8.14 6.31
CA ILE A 73 4.36 7.42 7.49
C ILE A 73 3.02 8.04 7.85
N GLU A 74 1.97 7.23 7.81
CA GLU A 74 0.61 7.64 8.16
C GLU A 74 0.13 6.78 9.33
N GLU A 75 -0.43 7.42 10.36
CA GLU A 75 -0.91 6.70 11.54
C GLU A 75 -1.98 5.67 11.14
N ALA A 76 -1.86 4.46 11.67
CA ALA A 76 -2.80 3.38 11.41
C ALA A 76 -3.57 3.12 12.69
N ALA A 77 -4.81 3.60 12.75
CA ALA A 77 -5.66 3.31 13.88
C ALA A 77 -6.02 1.82 13.81
N ARG A 78 -5.77 1.06 14.88
CA ARG A 78 -6.24 -0.33 15.00
C ARG A 78 -7.75 -0.33 15.29
N ALA A 79 -8.52 0.14 14.33
CA ALA A 79 -9.96 0.30 14.41
C ALA A 79 -10.59 0.06 13.03
N PRO A 80 -11.86 -0.36 12.97
CA PRO A 80 -12.59 -0.48 11.70
C PRO A 80 -12.65 0.83 10.89
N SER A 81 -12.53 1.99 11.53
CA SER A 81 -12.67 3.30 10.89
C SER A 81 -11.32 4.01 10.68
N ASP A 82 -10.36 3.35 10.04
CA ASP A 82 -9.11 4.05 9.67
C ASP A 82 -9.41 5.08 8.56
N LYS A 83 -9.33 6.36 8.92
CA LYS A 83 -9.62 7.49 8.01
C LYS A 83 -8.67 7.54 6.81
N SER A 84 -7.42 7.12 6.98
CA SER A 84 -6.42 7.10 5.91
C SER A 84 -6.80 6.07 4.85
N ILE A 85 -7.15 4.86 5.29
CA ILE A 85 -7.62 3.80 4.41
C ILE A 85 -8.89 4.20 3.68
N TYR A 86 -9.88 4.78 4.38
CA TYR A 86 -11.12 5.24 3.74
C TYR A 86 -10.84 6.28 2.66
N ARG A 87 -10.06 7.33 2.97
CA ARG A 87 -9.67 8.37 2.01
C ARG A 87 -8.98 7.78 0.78
N TRP A 88 -8.09 6.80 0.96
CA TRP A 88 -7.38 6.19 -0.17
C TRP A 88 -8.29 5.32 -1.06
N HIS A 89 -9.33 4.69 -0.49
CA HIS A 89 -10.36 4.01 -1.30
C HIS A 89 -11.15 5.03 -2.14
N GLU A 90 -11.56 6.15 -1.54
CA GLU A 90 -12.25 7.22 -2.25
C GLU A 90 -11.39 7.82 -3.39
N GLU A 91 -10.11 8.10 -3.13
CA GLU A 91 -9.15 8.58 -4.15
C GLU A 91 -8.96 7.58 -5.31
N ALA A 92 -9.16 6.28 -5.05
CA ALA A 92 -8.92 5.20 -5.99
C ALA A 92 -10.20 4.65 -6.65
N ARG A 93 -11.35 5.32 -6.49
CA ARG A 93 -12.60 4.91 -7.18
C ARG A 93 -12.38 4.76 -8.69
N GLY A 94 -12.99 3.72 -9.26
CA GLY A 94 -12.80 3.33 -10.66
C GLY A 94 -11.46 2.68 -11.00
N TYR A 95 -10.51 2.60 -10.07
CA TYR A 95 -9.29 1.81 -10.23
C TYR A 95 -9.41 0.45 -9.54
N LYS A 96 -8.70 -0.54 -10.08
CA LYS A 96 -8.53 -1.83 -9.42
C LYS A 96 -7.74 -1.67 -8.12
N ILE A 97 -8.30 -2.19 -7.02
CA ILE A 97 -7.63 -2.30 -5.72
C ILE A 97 -7.12 -3.73 -5.53
N ARG A 98 -5.88 -3.86 -5.06
CA ARG A 98 -5.29 -5.15 -4.67
C ARG A 98 -4.97 -5.12 -3.18
N HIS A 99 -5.33 -6.17 -2.46
CA HIS A 99 -5.23 -6.18 -1.00
C HIS A 99 -4.75 -7.52 -0.44
N VAL A 100 -3.79 -7.46 0.48
CA VAL A 100 -3.40 -8.56 1.35
C VAL A 100 -3.77 -8.16 2.78
N PRO A 101 -4.74 -8.85 3.42
CA PRO A 101 -5.15 -8.54 4.77
C PRO A 101 -4.12 -9.00 5.81
N ALA A 102 -4.18 -8.42 7.01
CA ALA A 102 -3.40 -8.92 8.15
C ALA A 102 -4.01 -10.17 8.79
N THR A 103 -5.35 -10.25 8.79
CA THR A 103 -6.13 -11.40 9.26
C THR A 103 -7.14 -11.80 8.17
N LEU A 104 -8.44 -11.84 8.47
CA LEU A 104 -9.47 -11.89 7.44
C LEU A 104 -9.66 -10.51 6.78
N PRO A 105 -10.18 -10.44 5.54
CA PRO A 105 -10.50 -9.15 4.92
C PRO A 105 -11.63 -8.44 5.65
N ASP A 106 -11.34 -7.27 6.16
CA ASP A 106 -12.23 -6.41 6.96
C ASP A 106 -13.62 -6.18 6.34
N MET A 107 -13.68 -6.04 5.01
CA MET A 107 -14.92 -5.78 4.28
C MET A 107 -15.82 -7.03 4.18
N LEU A 108 -15.28 -8.22 4.47
CA LEU A 108 -15.96 -9.51 4.40
C LEU A 108 -16.24 -10.13 5.78
N LYS A 109 -15.79 -9.47 6.86
CA LYS A 109 -16.06 -9.91 8.23
C LYS A 109 -17.54 -9.78 8.59
N SER A 110 -18.00 -10.64 9.48
CA SER A 110 -19.27 -10.56 10.18
C SER A 110 -19.12 -9.65 11.39
N GLU A 111 -20.26 -9.22 11.94
CA GLU A 111 -20.28 -8.41 13.16
C GLU A 111 -19.60 -9.11 14.33
N ALA A 112 -19.84 -10.42 14.51
CA ALA A 112 -19.22 -11.21 15.57
C ALA A 112 -17.68 -11.23 15.47
N VAL A 113 -17.14 -11.39 14.27
CA VAL A 113 -15.68 -11.39 14.04
C VAL A 113 -15.09 -10.00 14.26
N LEU A 114 -15.77 -8.95 13.80
CA LEU A 114 -15.34 -7.57 14.07
C LEU A 114 -15.34 -7.28 15.58
N HIS A 115 -16.38 -7.71 16.30
CA HIS A 115 -16.45 -7.55 17.74
C HIS A 115 -15.32 -8.30 18.46
N PHE A 116 -15.03 -9.53 18.03
CA PHE A 116 -13.92 -10.32 18.57
C PHE A 116 -12.55 -9.63 18.38
N GLU A 117 -12.27 -9.07 17.20
CA GLU A 117 -10.96 -8.46 16.92
C GLU A 117 -10.78 -7.04 17.46
N TYR A 118 -11.87 -6.27 17.54
CA TYR A 118 -11.83 -4.84 17.84
C TYR A 118 -12.62 -4.45 19.09
N GLY A 119 -13.21 -5.39 19.85
CA GLY A 119 -14.04 -5.14 21.04
C GLY A 119 -13.49 -4.09 22.01
N ASP A 120 -12.19 -4.16 22.32
CA ASP A 120 -11.53 -3.21 23.22
C ASP A 120 -11.33 -1.80 22.61
N PHE A 121 -11.27 -1.71 21.29
CA PHE A 121 -11.14 -0.46 20.51
C PHE A 121 -12.49 0.08 20.02
N LEU A 122 -13.55 -0.73 20.12
CA LEU A 122 -14.95 -0.34 19.96
C LEU A 122 -15.43 0.44 21.19
N GLY A 123 -14.71 1.51 21.54
CA GLY A 123 -15.23 2.60 22.39
C GLY A 123 -16.34 3.42 21.69
N ARG A 124 -17.02 2.83 20.71
CA ARG A 124 -18.04 3.41 19.83
C ARG A 124 -19.26 2.49 19.87
N THR A 125 -20.45 3.07 19.89
CA THR A 125 -21.72 2.33 19.95
C THR A 125 -21.79 1.29 18.84
N SER A 126 -22.46 0.16 19.10
CA SER A 126 -22.72 -0.93 18.14
C SER A 126 -23.16 -0.40 16.77
N ASP A 127 -23.97 0.66 16.77
CA ASP A 127 -24.53 1.29 15.58
C ASP A 127 -23.47 1.83 14.62
N GLN A 128 -22.36 2.40 15.12
CA GLN A 128 -21.30 2.92 14.26
C GLN A 128 -20.50 1.79 13.61
N ALA A 129 -20.24 0.70 14.33
CA ALA A 129 -19.55 -0.46 13.77
C ALA A 129 -20.39 -1.12 12.66
N ILE A 130 -21.70 -1.19 12.86
CA ILE A 130 -22.66 -1.67 11.85
C ILE A 130 -22.68 -0.72 10.64
N ALA A 131 -22.67 0.59 10.85
CA ALA A 131 -22.61 1.57 9.77
C ALA A 131 -21.33 1.42 8.94
N ASP A 132 -20.17 1.36 9.58
CA ASP A 132 -18.87 1.19 8.92
C ASP A 132 -18.83 -0.12 8.10
N MET A 133 -19.38 -1.21 8.65
CA MET A 133 -19.50 -2.49 7.95
C MET A 133 -20.40 -2.40 6.71
N ARG A 134 -21.54 -1.69 6.81
CA ARG A 134 -22.46 -1.46 5.69
C ARG A 134 -21.80 -0.62 4.61
N ASP A 135 -21.08 0.43 4.98
CA ASP A 135 -20.40 1.32 4.02
C ASP A 135 -19.31 0.57 3.25
N ARG A 136 -18.53 -0.28 3.92
CA ARG A 136 -17.55 -1.16 3.28
C ARG A 136 -18.21 -2.11 2.29
N LEU A 137 -19.29 -2.78 2.68
CA LEU A 137 -19.98 -3.70 1.77
C LEU A 137 -20.64 -2.96 0.60
N ALA A 138 -21.17 -1.76 0.84
CA ALA A 138 -21.71 -0.90 -0.21
C ALA A 138 -20.64 -0.48 -1.23
N TYR A 139 -19.41 -0.20 -0.77
CA TYR A 139 -18.28 0.03 -1.66
C TYR A 139 -18.02 -1.18 -2.56
N LEU A 140 -17.97 -2.41 -2.01
CA LEU A 140 -17.72 -3.62 -2.80
C LEU A 140 -18.81 -3.90 -3.85
N ARG A 141 -20.05 -3.47 -3.57
CA ARG A 141 -21.19 -3.62 -4.49
C ARG A 141 -21.31 -2.49 -5.51
N ALA A 142 -20.48 -1.46 -5.43
CA ALA A 142 -20.54 -0.35 -6.38
C ALA A 142 -20.16 -0.83 -7.81
N PRO A 143 -20.81 -0.32 -8.86
CA PRO A 143 -20.62 -0.82 -10.24
C PRO A 143 -19.21 -0.65 -10.80
N ASP A 144 -18.46 0.32 -10.29
CA ASP A 144 -17.09 0.67 -10.71
C ASP A 144 -16.00 0.01 -9.86
N THR A 145 -16.38 -0.91 -8.97
CA THR A 145 -15.44 -1.61 -8.10
C THR A 145 -14.79 -2.80 -8.82
N ASP A 146 -13.47 -2.83 -8.81
CA ASP A 146 -12.65 -4.00 -9.13
C ASP A 146 -11.68 -4.23 -7.96
N TYR A 147 -11.85 -5.35 -7.25
CA TYR A 147 -11.15 -5.63 -6.00
C TYR A 147 -10.56 -7.04 -6.01
N GLU A 148 -9.25 -7.14 -5.86
CA GLU A 148 -8.53 -8.41 -5.73
C GLU A 148 -7.97 -8.54 -4.32
N ILE A 149 -8.22 -9.67 -3.68
CA ILE A 149 -7.70 -10.00 -2.37
C ILE A 149 -6.84 -11.25 -2.52
N ALA A 150 -5.63 -11.22 -1.96
CA ALA A 150 -4.79 -12.41 -1.82
C ALA A 150 -4.52 -12.65 -0.35
N MET A 151 -4.85 -13.83 0.16
CA MET A 151 -4.57 -14.20 1.54
C MET A 151 -4.06 -15.64 1.62
N PRO A 152 -3.32 -15.98 2.68
CA PRO A 152 -2.75 -17.32 2.80
C PRO A 152 -3.83 -18.34 3.16
N ILE A 153 -3.75 -19.53 2.56
CA ILE A 153 -4.71 -20.63 2.76
C ILE A 153 -4.78 -21.06 4.23
N ASP A 154 -3.62 -21.15 4.90
CA ASP A 154 -3.52 -21.55 6.30
C ASP A 154 -4.24 -20.60 7.25
N ALA A 155 -4.47 -19.34 6.86
CA ALA A 155 -5.22 -18.40 7.68
C ALA A 155 -6.71 -18.74 7.73
N LEU A 156 -7.30 -19.27 6.65
CA LEU A 156 -8.67 -19.76 6.65
C LEU A 156 -8.80 -21.10 7.36
N GLU A 157 -7.83 -22.00 7.18
CA GLU A 157 -7.79 -23.27 7.89
C GLU A 157 -7.69 -23.05 9.42
N SER A 158 -6.78 -22.17 9.85
CA SER A 158 -6.64 -21.77 11.25
C SER A 158 -7.90 -21.10 11.80
N PHE A 159 -8.59 -20.29 10.97
CA PHE A 159 -9.87 -19.69 11.32
C PHE A 159 -10.94 -20.76 11.52
N ALA A 160 -11.08 -21.71 10.59
CA ALA A 160 -12.03 -22.82 10.69
C ALA A 160 -11.76 -23.67 11.94
N ALA A 161 -10.49 -23.94 12.25
CA ALA A 161 -10.09 -24.70 13.44
C ALA A 161 -10.25 -23.92 14.77
N GLY A 162 -10.32 -22.59 14.73
CA GLY A 162 -10.40 -21.76 15.94
C GLY A 162 -9.08 -21.70 16.71
N GLU A 163 -7.97 -21.87 15.99
CA GLU A 163 -6.64 -21.95 16.56
C GLU A 163 -5.87 -20.63 16.43
N GLY A 164 -4.76 -20.54 17.16
CA GLY A 164 -3.88 -19.37 17.14
C GLY A 164 -4.61 -18.08 17.52
N TYR A 165 -4.70 -17.15 16.57
CA TYR A 165 -5.36 -15.85 16.75
C TYR A 165 -6.87 -15.96 17.04
N TRP A 166 -7.51 -17.06 16.63
CA TRP A 166 -8.97 -17.24 16.69
C TRP A 166 -9.46 -17.98 17.93
N ARG A 167 -8.55 -18.28 18.87
CA ARG A 167 -8.92 -18.93 20.14
C ARG A 167 -9.88 -18.04 20.94
N GLY A 168 -11.04 -18.60 21.28
CA GLY A 168 -12.10 -17.90 22.01
C GLY A 168 -13.30 -17.51 21.16
N LEU A 169 -13.19 -17.52 19.82
CA LEU A 169 -14.33 -17.34 18.92
C LEU A 169 -15.12 -18.66 18.81
N THR A 170 -16.43 -18.61 19.01
CA THR A 170 -17.23 -19.85 19.10
C THR A 170 -17.29 -20.58 17.74
N PRO A 171 -17.50 -21.92 17.74
CA PRO A 171 -17.70 -22.66 16.50
C PRO A 171 -18.87 -22.14 15.66
N GLU A 172 -19.92 -21.61 16.29
CA GLU A 172 -21.08 -21.05 15.61
C GLU A 172 -20.73 -19.75 14.86
N GLU A 173 -20.03 -18.82 15.50
CA GLU A 173 -19.58 -17.57 14.88
C GLU A 173 -18.59 -17.82 13.73
N ARG A 174 -17.68 -18.79 13.91
CA ARG A 174 -16.74 -19.21 12.85
C ARG A 174 -17.48 -19.76 11.63
N ARG A 175 -18.45 -20.66 11.83
CA ARG A 175 -19.27 -21.19 10.74
C ARG A 175 -20.03 -20.08 10.01
N ALA A 176 -20.69 -19.20 10.77
CA ALA A 176 -21.42 -18.07 10.19
C ALA A 176 -20.51 -17.14 9.38
N GLN A 177 -19.27 -16.91 9.82
CA GLN A 177 -18.28 -16.14 9.06
C GLN A 177 -17.86 -16.83 7.77
N LEU A 178 -17.58 -18.14 7.79
CA LEU A 178 -17.17 -18.88 6.58
C LEU A 178 -18.30 -18.92 5.55
N GLU A 179 -19.53 -19.19 5.98
CA GLU A 179 -20.71 -19.14 5.11
C GLU A 179 -20.91 -17.74 4.51
N ARG A 180 -20.71 -16.67 5.31
CA ARG A 180 -20.74 -15.30 4.81
C ARG A 180 -19.65 -15.06 3.76
N LEU A 181 -18.43 -15.53 4.01
CA LEU A 181 -17.30 -15.37 3.10
C LEU A 181 -17.55 -16.09 1.76
N ALA A 182 -18.02 -17.33 1.80
CA ALA A 182 -18.37 -18.10 0.61
C ALA A 182 -19.45 -17.38 -0.21
N ARG A 183 -20.57 -16.99 0.43
CA ARG A 183 -21.65 -16.24 -0.24
C ARG A 183 -21.18 -14.94 -0.87
N LEU A 184 -20.40 -14.12 -0.16
CA LEU A 184 -19.94 -12.83 -0.68
C LEU A 184 -18.95 -12.98 -1.83
N THR A 185 -18.06 -13.97 -1.75
CA THR A 185 -17.08 -14.22 -2.83
C THR A 185 -17.71 -14.84 -4.07
N GLU A 186 -18.84 -15.55 -3.93
CA GLU A 186 -19.67 -15.98 -5.05
C GLU A 186 -20.53 -14.84 -5.63
N GLU A 187 -21.27 -14.10 -4.78
CA GLU A 187 -22.16 -13.00 -5.18
C GLU A 187 -21.41 -11.89 -5.93
N LEU A 188 -20.22 -11.54 -5.45
CA LEU A 188 -19.46 -10.40 -5.95
C LEU A 188 -18.47 -10.80 -7.05
N TYR A 189 -18.44 -12.06 -7.49
CA TYR A 189 -17.59 -12.44 -8.62
C TYR A 189 -18.20 -11.93 -9.94
N PRO A 190 -17.41 -11.35 -10.88
CA PRO A 190 -15.95 -11.22 -10.89
C PRO A 190 -15.40 -9.89 -10.37
N SER A 191 -16.23 -8.97 -9.85
CA SER A 191 -15.77 -7.67 -9.37
C SER A 191 -14.93 -7.78 -8.10
N LEU A 192 -15.23 -8.75 -7.23
CA LEU A 192 -14.39 -9.19 -6.12
C LEU A 192 -13.77 -10.55 -6.44
N ARG A 193 -12.46 -10.67 -6.26
CA ARG A 193 -11.72 -11.93 -6.43
C ARG A 193 -10.91 -12.22 -5.19
N LEU A 194 -11.16 -13.36 -4.54
CA LEU A 194 -10.37 -13.84 -3.41
C LEU A 194 -9.46 -14.98 -3.87
N TYR A 195 -8.16 -14.75 -3.78
CA TYR A 195 -7.10 -15.71 -4.09
C TYR A 195 -6.50 -16.27 -2.79
N LEU A 196 -6.24 -17.57 -2.79
CA LEU A 196 -5.66 -18.29 -1.65
C LEU A 196 -4.31 -18.89 -2.04
N PHE A 197 -3.23 -18.39 -1.42
CA PHE A 197 -1.86 -18.81 -1.72
C PHE A 197 -1.26 -19.64 -0.58
N ASP A 198 -0.32 -20.52 -0.93
CA ASP A 198 0.45 -21.28 0.07
C ASP A 198 1.60 -20.41 0.62
N ARG A 199 1.54 -20.12 1.93
CA ARG A 199 2.56 -19.31 2.61
C ARG A 199 3.95 -19.96 2.61
N LYS A 200 4.05 -21.29 2.39
CA LYS A 200 5.33 -22.00 2.25
C LYS A 200 6.01 -21.71 0.90
N LYS A 201 5.24 -21.37 -0.13
CA LYS A 201 5.75 -20.99 -1.46
C LYS A 201 6.11 -19.51 -1.52
N VAL A 202 5.22 -18.66 -1.00
CA VAL A 202 5.37 -17.20 -1.05
C VAL A 202 4.82 -16.53 0.20
N PHE A 203 5.51 -15.50 0.69
CA PHE A 203 5.10 -14.71 1.84
C PHE A 203 4.75 -13.28 1.41
N SER A 204 3.77 -12.68 2.11
CA SER A 204 3.47 -11.25 1.98
C SER A 204 3.20 -10.61 3.33
N ALA A 205 3.72 -9.40 3.53
CA ALA A 205 3.20 -8.49 4.53
C ALA A 205 1.80 -7.98 4.12
N PRO A 206 1.00 -7.45 5.07
CA PRO A 206 -0.28 -6.86 4.72
C PRO A 206 -0.07 -5.56 3.91
N VAL A 207 -0.73 -5.47 2.78
CA VAL A 207 -0.53 -4.39 1.81
C VAL A 207 -1.82 -4.08 1.05
N THR A 208 -2.06 -2.82 0.74
CA THR A 208 -3.14 -2.40 -0.16
C THR A 208 -2.55 -1.53 -1.27
N ILE A 209 -2.87 -1.85 -2.53
CA ILE A 209 -2.43 -1.12 -3.71
C ILE A 209 -3.66 -0.50 -4.35
N PHE A 210 -3.66 0.81 -4.43
CA PHE A 210 -4.76 1.64 -4.88
C PHE A 210 -4.54 2.05 -6.35
N GLY A 211 -4.71 1.09 -7.25
CA GLY A 211 -4.40 1.27 -8.67
C GLY A 211 -2.95 1.74 -8.91
N PRO A 212 -2.71 2.65 -9.86
CA PRO A 212 -1.39 3.23 -10.11
C PRO A 212 -1.05 4.40 -9.18
N LEU A 213 -1.97 4.80 -8.28
CA LEU A 213 -1.87 6.05 -7.52
C LEU A 213 -0.97 5.93 -6.30
N GLN A 214 -1.18 4.90 -5.50
CA GLN A 214 -0.44 4.69 -4.26
C GLN A 214 -0.54 3.25 -3.77
N ALA A 215 0.33 2.89 -2.83
CA ALA A 215 0.25 1.63 -2.10
C ALA A 215 0.59 1.86 -0.63
N ALA A 216 0.00 1.07 0.26
CA ALA A 216 0.19 1.18 1.70
C ALA A 216 0.53 -0.18 2.29
N VAL A 217 1.68 -0.29 2.97
CA VAL A 217 2.10 -1.48 3.72
C VAL A 217 1.81 -1.24 5.19
N TYR A 218 1.08 -2.15 5.83
CA TYR A 218 0.74 -2.04 7.25
C TYR A 218 1.87 -2.60 8.11
N VAL A 219 2.33 -1.80 9.08
CA VAL A 219 3.42 -2.17 10.01
C VAL A 219 2.93 -2.24 11.47
N GLY A 220 1.62 -2.42 11.67
CA GLY A 220 1.01 -2.59 12.99
C GLY A 220 0.55 -1.31 13.68
N ARG A 221 1.34 -0.23 13.65
CA ARG A 221 0.95 1.08 14.24
C ARG A 221 0.81 2.21 13.23
N PHE A 222 1.32 2.00 12.03
CA PHE A 222 1.30 2.97 10.96
C PHE A 222 1.36 2.24 9.61
N TYR A 223 1.04 2.97 8.56
CA TYR A 223 1.24 2.58 7.18
C TYR A 223 2.52 3.22 6.63
N LEU A 224 3.29 2.43 5.90
CA LEU A 224 4.26 2.96 4.93
C LEU A 224 3.50 3.18 3.62
N ALA A 225 3.20 4.44 3.32
CA ALA A 225 2.49 4.83 2.12
C ALA A 225 3.46 5.28 1.02
N PHE A 226 3.35 4.66 -0.15
CA PHE A 226 4.20 4.88 -1.32
C PHE A 226 3.37 5.51 -2.43
N ARG A 227 3.89 6.58 -3.05
CA ARG A 227 3.25 7.26 -4.21
C ARG A 227 4.15 7.29 -5.44
N GLU A 228 5.39 6.86 -5.31
CA GLU A 228 6.33 6.82 -6.42
C GLU A 228 6.00 5.63 -7.34
N ARG A 229 5.92 5.88 -8.64
CA ARG A 229 5.40 4.93 -9.63
C ARG A 229 6.18 3.61 -9.62
N ARG A 230 7.51 3.66 -9.56
CA ARG A 230 8.34 2.44 -9.54
C ARG A 230 8.01 1.60 -8.31
N GLN A 231 7.91 2.18 -7.12
CA GLN A 231 7.51 1.47 -5.89
C GLN A 231 6.12 0.85 -5.98
N VAL A 232 5.12 1.60 -6.45
CA VAL A 232 3.75 1.07 -6.63
C VAL A 232 3.75 -0.11 -7.63
N MET A 233 4.53 -0.02 -8.69
CA MET A 233 4.68 -1.10 -9.68
C MET A 233 5.40 -2.33 -9.13
N GLU A 234 6.41 -2.17 -8.27
CA GLU A 234 7.05 -3.30 -7.57
C GLU A 234 6.04 -4.04 -6.68
N LEU A 235 5.25 -3.31 -5.88
CA LEU A 235 4.22 -3.89 -5.02
C LEU A 235 3.09 -4.55 -5.84
N THR A 236 2.75 -3.98 -6.99
CA THR A 236 1.80 -4.60 -7.93
C THR A 236 2.34 -5.92 -8.45
N ARG A 237 3.60 -5.97 -8.89
CA ARG A 237 4.23 -7.22 -9.34
C ARG A 237 4.33 -8.27 -8.24
N HIS A 238 4.59 -7.84 -7.01
CA HIS A 238 4.55 -8.71 -5.84
C HIS A 238 3.16 -9.34 -5.66
N PHE A 239 2.09 -8.53 -5.69
CA PHE A 239 0.72 -9.04 -5.60
C PHE A 239 0.36 -10.00 -6.75
N ASP A 240 0.71 -9.64 -7.99
CA ASP A 240 0.48 -10.51 -9.15
C ASP A 240 1.25 -11.86 -9.00
N GLY A 241 2.37 -11.86 -8.29
CA GLY A 241 3.08 -13.07 -7.86
C GLY A 241 2.26 -13.93 -6.89
N LEU A 242 1.61 -13.32 -5.90
CA LEU A 242 0.70 -14.05 -4.98
C LEU A 242 -0.47 -14.69 -5.73
N VAL A 243 -1.04 -13.98 -6.71
CA VAL A 243 -2.12 -14.50 -7.55
C VAL A 243 -1.64 -15.70 -8.38
N ARG A 244 -0.40 -15.66 -8.89
CA ARG A 244 0.19 -16.78 -9.64
C ARG A 244 0.43 -18.02 -8.78
N GLU A 245 0.82 -17.81 -7.51
CA GLU A 245 1.05 -18.89 -6.54
C GLU A 245 -0.23 -19.37 -5.84
N ALA A 246 -1.40 -18.82 -6.19
CA ALA A 246 -2.66 -19.30 -5.66
C ALA A 246 -2.95 -20.72 -6.13
N ASP A 247 -3.38 -21.59 -5.22
CA ASP A 247 -3.56 -23.02 -5.51
C ASP A 247 -4.74 -23.30 -6.46
N PHE A 248 -5.68 -22.35 -6.57
CA PHE A 248 -6.81 -22.42 -7.50
C PHE A 248 -7.29 -21.03 -7.93
N GLU A 249 -8.00 -21.00 -9.05
CA GLU A 249 -8.65 -19.78 -9.55
C GLU A 249 -9.71 -19.25 -8.56
N ALA A 250 -9.83 -17.92 -8.45
CA ALA A 250 -10.74 -17.25 -7.51
C ALA A 250 -12.20 -17.69 -7.59
N ARG A 251 -12.69 -18.16 -8.77
CA ARG A 251 -14.05 -18.68 -8.92
C ARG A 251 -14.32 -19.97 -8.14
N HIS A 252 -13.28 -20.69 -7.73
CA HIS A 252 -13.39 -21.92 -6.95
C HIS A 252 -13.24 -21.69 -5.44
N THR A 253 -12.91 -20.46 -5.03
CA THR A 253 -12.75 -20.08 -3.63
C THR A 253 -13.99 -20.31 -2.76
N PRO A 254 -15.22 -20.01 -3.22
CA PRO A 254 -16.42 -20.31 -2.43
C PRO A 254 -16.50 -21.79 -2.04
N ARG A 255 -16.29 -22.69 -3.00
CA ARG A 255 -16.31 -24.14 -2.78
C ARG A 255 -15.24 -24.59 -1.79
N PHE A 256 -14.02 -24.07 -1.90
CA PHE A 256 -12.97 -24.38 -0.92
C PHE A 256 -13.38 -23.99 0.50
N ILE A 257 -14.00 -22.81 0.66
CA ILE A 257 -14.46 -22.33 1.96
C ILE A 257 -15.57 -23.23 2.53
N GLU A 258 -16.49 -23.70 1.69
CA GLU A 258 -17.57 -24.60 2.07
C GLU A 258 -17.07 -25.98 2.54
N ASP A 259 -15.97 -26.46 1.96
CA ASP A 259 -15.35 -27.74 2.30
C ASP A 259 -14.55 -27.66 3.64
N LEU A 260 -14.34 -26.48 4.22
CA LEU A 260 -13.64 -26.33 5.51
C LEU A 260 -14.47 -26.84 6.68
N VAL A 261 -13.87 -27.73 7.48
CA VAL A 261 -14.49 -28.27 8.69
C VAL A 261 -14.24 -27.34 9.87
N VAL A 262 -15.31 -26.85 10.50
CA VAL A 262 -15.22 -26.07 11.75
C VAL A 262 -15.08 -27.02 12.94
N SER A 263 -13.94 -26.94 13.63
CA SER A 263 -13.69 -27.71 14.85
C SER A 263 -14.54 -27.21 16.03
N GLY A 264 -15.05 -28.16 16.82
CA GLY A 264 -15.84 -27.92 18.03
C GLY A 264 -15.08 -27.27 19.15
#